data_AF-A0A410PKS1-F1
#
_entry.id   AF-A0A410PKS1-F1
#
_cell.length_a   1.000
_cell.length_b   1.000
_cell.length_c   1.000
_cell.angle_alpha   90.00
_cell.angle_beta   90.00
_cell.angle_gamma   90.00
#
_symmetry.space_group_name_H-M   'P 1'
#
loop_
_entity.id
_entity.type
_entity.pdbx_description
1 polymer ?
#
loop_
_entity_poly.entity_id
_entity_poly.type
_entity_poly.pdbx_seq_one_letter_code
_entity_poly.pdbx_strand_id
1 'polypeptide(L)'
;MYMEDKITLMVQSAHTLFCYFNANTHKKDKVMPGSNFNLFLKVYSVENGIEKEIKTIEIKDNADNWYINLDLDDMDVFVRLLEKNSDNTYHTIGISNVVTTPRNYPSSDRNVYYLNIPNKIMELNTDKNIHPSSADFFDSYFYELNKNNETVTSWGNYGR
;
A
#
# COMPACT_ATOMS: atom_id res chain seq x y z
N MET A 1 14.71 6.81 -24.77
CA MET A 1 13.52 6.97 -23.91
C MET A 1 14.02 7.14 -22.49
N TYR A 2 13.95 8.35 -21.93
CA TYR A 2 14.36 8.59 -20.53
C TYR A 2 13.26 8.02 -19.63
N MET A 3 13.60 7.09 -18.75
CA MET A 3 12.67 6.61 -17.74
C MET A 3 12.48 7.73 -16.70
N GLU A 4 11.24 8.10 -16.44
CA GLU A 4 10.89 9.05 -15.38
C GLU A 4 11.29 8.49 -14.01
N ASP A 5 11.62 9.40 -13.09
CA ASP A 5 11.90 9.01 -11.72
C ASP A 5 10.61 8.49 -11.08
N LYS A 6 10.66 7.29 -10.52
CA LYS A 6 9.49 6.63 -9.94
C LYS A 6 9.82 6.13 -8.56
N ILE A 7 8.88 6.29 -7.64
CA ILE A 7 8.90 5.68 -6.31
C ILE A 7 7.54 5.05 -6.02
N THR A 8 7.54 3.89 -5.40
CA THR A 8 6.34 3.14 -5.06
C THR A 8 6.54 2.46 -3.71
N LEU A 9 5.53 2.57 -2.85
CA LEU A 9 5.54 2.03 -1.51
C LEU A 9 4.50 0.92 -1.40
N MET A 10 4.90 -0.20 -0.82
CA MET A 10 4.08 -1.39 -0.65
C MET A 10 4.11 -1.83 0.80
N VAL A 11 2.98 -2.33 1.29
CA VAL A 11 2.85 -2.86 2.65
C VAL A 11 3.19 -4.35 2.62
N GLN A 12 4.12 -4.77 3.48
CA GLN A 12 4.46 -6.19 3.66
C GLN A 12 3.83 -6.75 4.93
N SER A 13 3.83 -5.97 6.02
CA SER A 13 3.21 -6.33 7.30
C SER A 13 2.84 -5.06 8.08
N ALA A 14 2.31 -5.23 9.29
CA ALA A 14 1.97 -4.13 10.21
C ALA A 14 3.15 -3.19 10.48
N HIS A 15 4.38 -3.72 10.50
CA HIS A 15 5.59 -2.97 10.84
C HIS A 15 6.64 -2.96 9.73
N THR A 16 6.29 -3.42 8.52
CA THR A 16 7.27 -3.52 7.43
C THR A 16 6.67 -3.03 6.12
N LEU A 17 7.37 -2.07 5.53
CA LEU A 17 7.10 -1.57 4.19
C LEU A 17 8.23 -1.96 3.26
N PHE A 18 7.88 -2.21 2.01
CA PHE A 18 8.82 -2.36 0.91
C PHE A 18 8.72 -1.14 0.00
N CYS A 19 9.82 -0.42 -0.14
CA CYS A 19 9.93 0.75 -1.00
C CYS A 19 10.75 0.37 -2.23
N TYR A 20 10.20 0.63 -3.42
CA TYR A 20 10.93 0.51 -4.69
C TYR A 20 11.06 1.90 -5.31
N PHE A 21 12.23 2.21 -5.85
CA PHE A 21 12.48 3.48 -6.51
C PHE A 21 13.47 3.35 -7.66
N ASN A 22 13.26 4.16 -8.70
CA ASN A 22 14.17 4.32 -9.81
C ASN A 22 14.49 5.81 -9.95
N ALA A 23 15.70 6.20 -9.56
CA ALA A 23 16.22 7.54 -9.75
C ALA A 23 17.16 7.55 -10.95
N ASN A 24 16.60 7.77 -12.14
CA ASN A 24 17.34 7.79 -13.40
C ASN A 24 18.09 9.11 -13.60
N THR A 25 17.66 10.19 -12.95
CA THR A 25 18.36 11.48 -12.92
C THR A 25 19.86 11.32 -12.63
N HIS A 26 20.26 10.34 -11.81
CA HIS A 26 21.66 10.12 -11.44
C HIS A 26 22.43 9.12 -12.30
N LYS A 27 21.80 8.40 -13.25
CA LYS A 27 22.52 7.48 -14.15
C LYS A 27 23.36 8.21 -15.20
N LYS A 28 23.05 9.47 -15.52
CA LYS A 28 23.83 10.29 -16.46
C LYS A 28 25.13 10.81 -15.86
N ASP A 29 25.12 11.12 -14.56
CA ASP A 29 26.28 11.72 -13.88
C ASP A 29 27.24 10.68 -13.28
N LYS A 30 26.84 9.41 -13.19
CA LYS A 30 27.74 8.26 -12.91
C LYS A 30 28.91 8.12 -13.89
N VAL A 31 28.87 8.83 -15.02
CA VAL A 31 29.98 8.87 -16.00
C VAL A 31 31.15 9.72 -15.47
N MET A 32 30.95 10.56 -14.45
CA MET A 32 32.02 11.28 -13.77
C MET A 32 32.58 10.48 -12.59
N PRO A 33 33.84 10.02 -12.65
CA PRO A 33 34.47 9.35 -11.51
C PRO A 33 34.62 10.33 -10.34
N GLY A 34 33.94 10.05 -9.22
CA GLY A 34 34.03 10.82 -7.96
C GLY A 34 32.74 11.49 -7.48
N SER A 35 31.63 11.39 -8.22
CA SER A 35 30.34 11.91 -7.76
C SER A 35 29.71 10.98 -6.70
N ASN A 36 29.82 11.34 -5.42
CA ASN A 36 29.10 10.67 -4.33
C ASN A 36 27.69 11.27 -4.24
N PHE A 37 26.66 10.48 -4.56
CA PHE A 37 25.27 10.89 -4.42
C PHE A 37 24.72 10.39 -3.10
N ASN A 38 24.39 11.31 -2.20
CA ASN A 38 23.81 10.95 -0.92
C ASN A 38 22.28 10.97 -1.05
N LEU A 39 21.71 9.81 -1.33
CA LEU A 39 20.27 9.61 -1.43
C LEU A 39 19.68 9.27 -0.06
N PHE A 40 18.48 9.77 0.21
CA PHE A 40 17.78 9.55 1.46
C PHE A 40 16.31 9.19 1.21
N LEU A 41 15.76 8.30 2.05
CA LEU A 41 14.32 8.12 2.20
C LEU A 41 13.88 8.80 3.49
N LYS A 42 12.95 9.74 3.38
CA LYS A 42 12.20 10.25 4.53
C LYS A 42 10.82 9.63 4.55
N VAL A 43 10.51 8.98 5.66
CA VAL A 43 9.25 8.29 5.90
C VAL A 43 8.35 9.21 6.72
N TYR A 44 7.11 9.36 6.27
CA TYR A 44 6.12 10.22 6.89
C TYR A 44 4.88 9.43 7.26
N SER A 45 4.37 9.61 8.47
CA SER A 45 2.99 9.23 8.80
C SER A 45 2.03 10.37 8.47
N VAL A 46 0.78 10.04 8.20
CA VAL A 46 -0.32 10.98 8.01
C VAL A 46 -1.36 10.72 9.08
N GLU A 47 -1.57 11.69 9.97
CA GLU A 47 -2.59 11.61 11.01
C GLU A 47 -3.49 12.85 10.91
N ASN A 48 -4.78 12.64 10.67
CA ASN A 48 -5.76 13.73 10.48
C ASN A 48 -5.33 14.75 9.40
N GLY A 49 -4.69 14.27 8.33
CA GLY A 49 -4.17 15.11 7.24
C GLY A 49 -2.87 15.85 7.57
N ILE A 50 -2.28 15.63 8.74
CA ILE A 50 -1.00 16.23 9.14
C ILE A 50 0.12 15.21 8.86
N GLU A 51 1.09 15.63 8.05
CA GLU A 51 2.28 14.84 7.76
C GLU A 51 3.33 15.01 8.88
N LYS A 52 3.86 13.89 9.37
CA LYS A 52 4.93 13.87 10.38
C LYS A 52 6.07 12.97 9.93
N GLU A 53 7.29 13.49 9.89
CA GLU A 53 8.48 12.66 9.64
C GLU A 53 8.68 11.70 10.81
N ILE A 54 8.77 10.41 10.53
CA ILE A 54 8.96 9.36 11.53
C ILE A 54 10.29 8.63 11.37
N LYS A 55 10.93 8.70 10.19
CA LYS A 55 12.21 8.04 9.93
C LYS A 55 12.96 8.69 8.78
N THR A 56 14.28 8.79 8.90
CA THR A 56 15.20 9.12 7.79
C THR A 56 16.16 7.95 7.59
N ILE A 57 16.35 7.52 6.35
CA ILE A 57 17.22 6.42 5.96
C ILE A 57 18.18 6.93 4.90
N GLU A 58 19.48 6.79 5.13
CA GLU A 58 20.50 7.03 4.11
C GLU A 58 20.63 5.80 3.20
N ILE A 59 20.49 6.01 1.90
CA ILE A 59 20.62 4.96 0.89
C ILE A 59 22.08 4.94 0.43
N LYS A 60 22.73 3.78 0.59
CA LYS A 60 24.08 3.55 0.06
C LYS A 60 24.02 3.29 -1.45
N ASP A 61 25.10 3.67 -2.14
CA ASP A 61 25.19 3.70 -3.61
C ASP A 61 24.66 2.41 -4.29
N ASN A 62 23.77 2.61 -5.27
CA ASN A 62 23.16 1.62 -6.17
C ASN A 62 21.96 0.81 -5.65
N ALA A 63 21.44 1.07 -4.45
CA ALA A 63 20.15 0.51 -4.08
C ALA A 63 19.02 1.16 -4.90
N ASP A 64 18.07 0.34 -5.35
CA ASP A 64 16.83 0.73 -6.04
C ASP A 64 15.57 0.30 -5.24
N ASN A 65 15.78 -0.23 -4.04
CA ASN A 65 14.74 -0.65 -3.14
C ASN A 65 15.22 -0.64 -1.68
N TRP A 66 14.27 -0.69 -0.74
CA TRP A 66 14.55 -0.75 0.69
C TRP A 66 13.41 -1.38 1.49
N TYR A 67 13.75 -2.13 2.54
CA TYR A 67 12.80 -2.55 3.57
C TYR A 67 12.81 -1.56 4.73
N ILE A 68 11.64 -1.01 5.06
CA ILE A 68 11.47 0.02 6.07
C ILE A 68 10.71 -0.61 7.23
N ASN A 69 11.39 -0.74 8.38
CA ASN A 69 10.76 -1.15 9.63
C ASN A 69 10.16 0.06 10.34
N LEU A 70 8.90 -0.06 10.77
CA LEU A 70 8.16 0.97 11.50
C LEU A 70 7.96 0.55 12.96
N ASP A 71 7.94 1.52 13.86
CA ASP A 71 7.75 1.26 15.29
C ASP A 71 6.27 1.13 15.68
N LEU A 72 5.37 1.71 14.88
CA LEU A 72 3.92 1.68 15.07
C LEU A 72 3.26 0.87 13.93
N ASP A 73 1.99 0.53 14.12
CA ASP A 73 1.10 -0.09 13.13
C ASP A 73 -0.10 0.82 12.84
N ASP A 74 -1.05 0.38 12.01
CA ASP A 74 -2.34 1.06 11.78
C ASP A 74 -2.25 2.54 11.39
N MET A 75 -1.42 2.85 10.41
CA MET A 75 -1.19 4.23 10.00
C MET A 75 -1.06 4.38 8.49
N ASP A 76 -1.43 5.57 8.03
CA ASP A 76 -1.16 6.01 6.68
C ASP A 76 0.29 6.49 6.58
N VAL A 77 1.04 5.96 5.62
CA VAL A 77 2.47 6.22 5.45
C VAL A 77 2.77 6.52 3.98
N PHE A 78 3.68 7.46 3.76
CA PHE A 78 4.32 7.66 2.46
C PHE A 78 5.81 7.97 2.62
N VAL A 79 6.55 7.91 1.52
CA VAL A 79 7.99 8.14 1.50
C VAL A 79 8.35 9.20 0.47
N ARG A 80 9.28 10.08 0.84
CA ARG A 80 9.97 10.99 -0.09
C ARG A 80 11.38 10.47 -0.35
N LEU A 81 11.76 10.37 -1.62
CA LEU A 81 13.14 10.16 -2.04
C LEU A 81 13.80 11.52 -2.21
N LEU A 82 14.94 11.73 -1.55
CA LEU A 82 15.65 12.99 -1.56
C LEU A 82 17.12 12.81 -1.93
N GLU A 83 17.66 13.83 -2.57
CA GLU A 83 19.09 14.02 -2.75
C GLU A 83 19.56 15.12 -1.79
N LYS A 84 20.71 14.89 -1.14
CA LYS A 84 21.34 15.92 -0.31
C LYS A 84 22.36 16.72 -1.14
N ASN A 85 22.14 18.03 -1.18
CA ASN A 85 23.02 18.99 -1.83
C ASN A 85 24.29 19.27 -1.00
N SER A 86 25.29 19.89 -1.62
CA SER A 86 26.54 20.29 -0.97
C SER A 86 26.37 21.31 0.16
N ASP A 87 25.26 22.07 0.15
CA ASP A 87 24.90 23.04 1.19
C ASP A 87 24.12 22.42 2.37
N ASN A 88 24.07 21.08 2.46
CA ASN A 88 23.27 20.31 3.41
C ASN A 88 21.75 20.44 3.29
N THR A 89 21.23 21.04 2.20
CA THR A 89 19.80 21.03 1.91
C THR A 89 19.38 19.74 1.21
N TYR A 90 18.08 19.45 1.22
CA TYR A 90 17.51 18.29 0.53
C TYR A 90 16.65 18.73 -0.65
N HIS A 91 16.88 18.13 -1.80
CA HIS A 91 16.03 18.23 -2.98
C HIS A 91 15.15 16.96 -3.07
N THR A 92 13.84 17.13 -3.25
CA THR A 92 12.94 15.98 -3.39
C THR A 92 12.94 15.50 -4.85
N ILE A 93 13.31 14.24 -5.06
CA ILE A 93 13.31 13.58 -6.37
C ILE A 93 11.92 13.02 -6.68
N GLY A 94 11.27 12.41 -5.69
CA GLY A 94 9.97 11.77 -5.89
C GLY A 94 9.24 11.50 -4.58
N ILE A 95 7.92 11.34 -4.70
CA ILE A 95 7.01 11.05 -3.59
C ILE A 95 6.21 9.79 -3.94
N SER A 96 6.12 8.85 -3.01
CA SER A 96 5.37 7.61 -3.21
C SER A 96 3.85 7.83 -3.14
N ASN A 97 3.11 6.78 -3.48
CA ASN A 97 1.74 6.61 -3.00
C ASN A 97 1.68 6.57 -1.47
N VAL A 98 0.53 6.93 -0.91
CA VAL A 98 0.20 6.68 0.50
C VAL A 98 -0.29 5.24 0.63
N VAL A 99 0.09 4.56 1.71
CA VAL A 99 -0.39 3.22 2.05
C VAL A 99 -0.80 3.17 3.51
N THR A 100 -1.80 2.36 3.84
CA THR A 100 -2.23 2.11 5.21
C THR A 100 -1.65 0.78 5.69
N THR A 101 -0.88 0.79 6.79
CA THR A 101 -0.40 -0.46 7.41
C THR A 101 -1.52 -1.17 8.15
N PRO A 102 -1.56 -2.51 8.17
CA PRO A 102 -2.54 -3.22 8.96
C PRO A 102 -2.22 -3.09 10.45
N ARG A 103 -3.23 -3.33 11.28
CA ARG A 103 -3.07 -3.52 12.73
C ARG A 103 -2.37 -4.83 13.04
N ASN A 104 -1.54 -4.85 14.07
CA ASN A 104 -0.92 -6.04 14.65
C ASN A 104 -1.69 -6.57 15.89
N TYR A 105 -2.94 -6.17 16.04
CA TYR A 105 -3.82 -6.62 17.11
C TYR A 105 -5.17 -7.05 16.55
N PRO A 106 -5.86 -8.02 17.19
CA PRO A 106 -7.17 -8.46 16.75
C PRO A 106 -8.17 -7.31 16.74
N SER A 107 -9.17 -7.41 15.85
CA SER A 107 -10.29 -6.48 15.88
C SER A 107 -10.97 -6.50 17.25
N SER A 108 -11.33 -5.32 17.75
CA SER A 108 -12.23 -5.18 18.89
C SER A 108 -13.66 -5.60 18.52
N ASP A 109 -14.00 -5.61 17.23
CA ASP A 109 -15.24 -6.19 16.74
C ASP A 109 -15.17 -7.72 16.83
N ARG A 110 -15.96 -8.27 17.75
CA ARG A 110 -16.10 -9.72 17.96
C ARG A 110 -17.35 -10.28 17.28
N ASN A 111 -18.08 -9.45 16.54
CA ASN A 111 -19.27 -9.91 15.84
C ASN A 111 -18.87 -10.85 14.71
N VAL A 112 -19.61 -11.95 14.61
CA VAL A 112 -19.48 -12.91 13.53
C VAL A 112 -20.66 -12.70 12.60
N TYR A 113 -20.37 -12.32 11.36
CA TYR A 113 -21.39 -12.12 10.33
C TYR A 113 -21.48 -13.38 9.47
N TYR A 114 -22.65 -13.98 9.41
CA TYR A 114 -22.93 -15.09 8.51
C TYR A 114 -23.59 -14.53 7.25
N LEU A 115 -22.94 -14.71 6.10
CA LEU A 115 -23.60 -14.47 4.82
C LEU A 115 -24.45 -15.71 4.50
N ASN A 116 -25.77 -15.57 4.58
CA ASN A 116 -26.68 -16.61 4.11
C ASN A 116 -26.69 -16.57 2.58
N ILE A 117 -25.95 -17.47 1.94
CA ILE A 117 -25.89 -17.61 0.49
C ILE A 117 -27.07 -18.51 0.07
N PRO A 118 -28.08 -17.99 -0.66
CA PRO A 118 -29.19 -18.82 -1.13
C PRO A 118 -28.70 -19.89 -2.11
N ASN A 119 -29.22 -21.12 -2.00
CA ASN A 119 -28.83 -22.28 -2.82
C ASN A 119 -28.86 -22.04 -4.34
N LYS A 120 -29.68 -21.09 -4.82
CA LYS A 120 -29.83 -20.79 -6.25
C LYS A 120 -28.54 -20.30 -6.92
N ILE A 121 -27.59 -19.75 -6.14
CA ILE A 121 -26.30 -19.25 -6.64
C ILE A 121 -25.23 -20.37 -6.65
N MET A 122 -25.40 -21.42 -5.83
CA MET A 122 -24.54 -22.60 -5.92
C MET A 122 -24.77 -23.40 -7.21
N GLU A 123 -26.02 -23.45 -7.70
CA GLU A 123 -26.36 -24.16 -8.94
C GLU A 123 -25.80 -23.46 -10.21
N LEU A 124 -25.61 -22.15 -10.18
CA LEU A 124 -25.00 -21.40 -11.31
C LEU A 124 -23.50 -21.67 -11.48
N ASN A 125 -22.82 -22.17 -10.45
CA ASN A 125 -21.39 -22.46 -10.46
C ASN A 125 -21.05 -23.93 -10.70
N THR A 126 -22.04 -24.84 -10.71
CA THR A 126 -21.81 -26.27 -10.97
C THR A 126 -21.67 -26.62 -12.45
N ASP A 127 -22.12 -25.75 -13.37
CA ASP A 127 -22.04 -26.01 -14.81
C ASP A 127 -20.69 -25.66 -15.45
N LYS A 128 -19.74 -25.11 -14.69
CA LYS A 128 -18.36 -24.89 -15.14
C LYS A 128 -17.43 -25.31 -14.02
N ASN A 129 -16.56 -26.30 -14.27
CA ASN A 129 -15.46 -26.72 -13.39
C ASN A 129 -14.42 -25.60 -13.19
N ILE A 130 -14.85 -24.48 -12.60
CA ILE A 130 -14.03 -23.34 -12.25
C ILE A 130 -14.27 -23.19 -10.76
N HIS A 131 -13.28 -23.54 -9.94
CA HIS A 131 -13.24 -23.09 -8.55
C HIS A 131 -13.02 -21.58 -8.60
N PRO A 132 -14.05 -20.72 -8.38
CA PRO A 132 -13.81 -19.29 -8.34
C PRO A 132 -12.98 -19.02 -7.08
N SER A 133 -12.05 -18.07 -7.14
CA SER A 133 -11.50 -17.56 -5.90
C SER A 133 -12.64 -16.94 -5.07
N SER A 134 -12.50 -16.88 -3.75
CA SER A 134 -13.53 -16.27 -2.90
C SER A 134 -13.89 -14.85 -3.36
N ALA A 135 -12.92 -14.10 -3.89
CA ALA A 135 -13.12 -12.76 -4.45
C ALA A 135 -14.04 -12.76 -5.68
N ASP A 136 -13.82 -13.66 -6.64
CA ASP A 136 -14.64 -13.75 -7.87
C ASP A 136 -16.10 -14.11 -7.54
N PHE A 137 -16.30 -14.93 -6.50
CA PHE A 137 -17.63 -15.26 -6.00
C PHE A 137 -18.35 -14.04 -5.41
N PHE A 138 -17.68 -13.26 -4.57
CA PHE A 138 -18.28 -12.06 -3.98
C PHE A 138 -18.66 -11.02 -5.04
N ASP A 139 -17.78 -10.76 -6.00
CA ASP A 139 -18.05 -9.79 -7.07
C ASP A 139 -19.27 -10.18 -7.91
N SER A 140 -19.40 -11.47 -8.27
CA SER A 140 -20.57 -11.99 -8.98
C SER A 140 -21.87 -11.91 -8.16
N TYR A 141 -21.80 -12.19 -6.86
CA TYR A 141 -22.94 -12.13 -5.93
C TYR A 141 -23.48 -10.71 -5.77
N PHE A 142 -22.60 -9.72 -5.55
CA PHE A 142 -22.98 -8.32 -5.45
C PHE A 142 -23.53 -7.76 -6.78
N TYR A 143 -23.00 -8.24 -7.91
CA TYR A 143 -23.52 -7.89 -9.23
C TYR A 143 -24.97 -8.37 -9.43
N GLU A 144 -25.29 -9.61 -9.04
CA GLU A 144 -26.65 -10.15 -9.17
C GLU A 144 -27.66 -9.48 -8.23
N LEU A 145 -27.28 -9.18 -6.98
CA LEU A 145 -28.15 -8.46 -6.04
C LEU A 145 -28.54 -7.07 -6.59
N ASN A 146 -27.56 -6.34 -7.13
CA ASN A 146 -27.80 -5.03 -7.75
C ASN A 146 -28.67 -5.13 -9.01
N LYS A 147 -28.51 -6.20 -9.81
CA LYS A 147 -29.30 -6.44 -11.02
C LYS A 147 -30.77 -6.74 -10.72
N ASN A 148 -31.05 -7.38 -9.59
CA ASN A 148 -32.42 -7.76 -9.20
C ASN A 148 -33.15 -6.68 -8.38
N ASN A 149 -32.56 -5.49 -8.19
CA ASN A 149 -33.05 -4.47 -7.25
C ASN A 149 -33.31 -5.01 -5.83
N GLU A 150 -32.63 -6.11 -5.46
CA GLU A 150 -32.67 -6.64 -4.11
C GLU A 150 -31.68 -5.83 -3.29
N THR A 151 -32.18 -4.79 -2.63
CA THR A 151 -31.43 -4.10 -1.59
C THR A 151 -31.18 -5.07 -0.44
N VAL A 152 -29.93 -5.13 0.04
CA VAL A 152 -29.61 -5.77 1.32
C VAL A 152 -30.37 -5.01 2.40
N THR A 153 -31.56 -5.47 2.74
CA THR A 153 -32.54 -4.75 3.58
C THR A 153 -32.41 -5.10 5.06
N SER A 154 -31.45 -5.92 5.45
CA SER A 154 -31.12 -6.07 6.86
C SER A 154 -29.67 -6.48 7.07
N TRP A 155 -28.87 -5.53 7.55
CA TRP A 155 -27.88 -5.86 8.56
C TRP A 155 -28.68 -6.17 9.83
N GLY A 156 -28.64 -7.43 10.27
CA GLY A 156 -29.34 -7.83 11.47
C GLY A 156 -28.84 -7.03 12.67
N ASN A 157 -29.63 -6.04 13.09
CA ASN A 157 -29.50 -5.40 14.40
C ASN A 157 -29.79 -6.47 15.46
N TYR A 158 -28.76 -6.91 16.16
CA TYR A 158 -28.92 -7.53 17.47
C TYR A 158 -27.95 -6.84 18.42
N GLY A 159 -28.50 -5.96 19.24
CA GLY A 159 -27.74 -5.03 20.06
C GLY A 159 -26.88 -5.69 21.13
N ARG A 160 -25.81 -4.99 21.49
CA ARG A 160 -25.78 -4.10 22.65
C ARG A 160 -24.74 -3.01 22.45
#